data_AF-A0A429F226-F1
#
_entry.id   AF-A0A429F226-F1
#
_cell.length_a   1.000
_cell.length_b   1.000
_cell.length_c   1.000
_cell.angle_alpha   90.00
_cell.angle_beta   90.00
_cell.angle_gamma   90.00
#
_symmetry.space_group_name_H-M   'P 1'
#
loop_
_entity.id
_entity.type
_entity.pdbx_description
1 polymer ?
#
loop_
_entity_poly.entity_id
_entity_poly.type
_entity_poly.pdbx_seq_one_letter_code
_entity_poly.pdbx_strand_id
1 'polypeptide(L)' 'MTVRKPSKPWRVTVTGPDVEATSSFTSEAKTFAFVRASLGGDSPATAAKVEQWEGGLWRWFETVTAEEIRAAQAATEK' A
#
# COMPACT_ATOMS: atom_id res chain seq x y z
N MET A 1 5.06 -18.83 21.94
CA MET A 1 5.12 -17.35 21.94
C MET A 1 3.89 -16.84 21.20
N THR A 2 2.91 -16.27 21.90
CA THR A 2 1.71 -15.71 21.25
C THR A 2 2.12 -14.39 20.61
N VAL A 3 2.26 -14.35 19.29
CA VAL A 3 2.55 -13.10 18.60
C VAL A 3 1.33 -12.19 18.75
N ARG A 4 1.46 -11.12 19.52
CA ARG A 4 0.36 -10.20 19.79
C ARG A 4 -0.05 -9.53 18.47
N LYS A 5 -1.35 -9.50 18.18
CA LYS A 5 -1.88 -8.80 17.01
C LYS A 5 -1.44 -7.33 17.07
N PRO A 6 -0.79 -6.79 16.02
CA PRO A 6 -0.41 -5.40 15.96
C PRO A 6 -1.66 -4.51 15.94
N SER A 7 -1.60 -3.36 16.61
CA SER A 7 -2.69 -2.37 16.62
C SER A 7 -3.00 -1.80 15.23
N LYS A 8 -2.06 -1.92 14.30
CA LYS A 8 -2.17 -1.55 12.89
C LYS A 8 -1.93 -2.81 12.06
N PRO A 9 -2.97 -3.56 11.67
CA PRO A 9 -2.82 -4.84 10.98
C PRO A 9 -2.55 -4.69 9.47
N TRP A 10 -2.34 -3.47 8.99
CA TRP A 10 -2.00 -3.20 7.59
C TRP A 10 -0.64 -2.52 7.50
N ARG A 11 0.17 -2.94 6.55
CA ARG A 11 1.46 -2.36 6.22
C ARG A 11 1.52 -2.10 4.72
N VAL A 12 2.11 -0.97 4.34
CA VAL A 12 2.36 -0.59 2.95
C VAL A 12 3.83 -0.26 2.82
N THR A 13 4.51 -0.90 1.88
CA THR A 13 5.87 -0.54 1.49
C THR A 13 5.82 0.05 0.09
N VAL A 14 6.04 1.35 0.00
CA VAL A 14 6.12 2.08 -1.25
C VAL A 14 7.56 2.03 -1.74
N THR A 15 7.76 1.63 -3.00
CA THR A 15 9.06 1.53 -3.66
C THR A 15 9.07 2.34 -4.95
N GLY A 16 10.21 2.96 -5.24
CA GLY A 16 10.51 3.72 -6.45
C GLY A 16 12.02 3.76 -6.71
N PRO A 17 12.49 4.46 -7.74
CA PRO A 17 13.90 4.49 -8.13
C PRO A 17 14.80 5.04 -7.02
N ASP A 18 14.31 5.98 -6.21
CA ASP A 18 15.05 6.60 -5.09
C ASP A 18 14.20 6.71 -3.81
N VAL A 19 13.10 5.97 -3.71
CA VAL A 19 12.21 6.01 -2.55
C VAL A 19 11.87 4.61 -2.07
N GLU A 20 12.11 4.35 -0.80
CA GLU A 20 11.56 3.20 -0.08
C GLU A 20 10.97 3.69 1.24
N ALA A 21 9.65 3.57 1.40
CA ALA A 21 8.95 4.03 2.59
C ALA A 21 7.95 2.99 3.07
N THR A 22 8.04 2.60 4.33
CA THR A 22 7.09 1.67 4.95
C THR A 22 6.16 2.42 5.91
N SER A 23 4.85 2.33 5.68
CA SER A 23 3.81 2.87 6.54
C SER A 23 2.89 1.77 7.08
N SER A 24 2.18 2.03 8.17
CA SER A 24 1.25 1.07 8.76
C SER A 24 -0.06 1.71 9.16
N PHE A 25 -1.17 0.99 8.96
CA PHE A 25 -2.52 1.49 9.06
C PHE A 25 -3.44 0.55 9.86
N THR A 26 -4.49 1.12 10.42
CA THR A 26 -5.51 0.39 11.20
C THR A 26 -6.55 -0.27 10.32
N SER A 27 -6.71 0.19 9.08
CA SER A 27 -7.87 -0.12 8.24
C SER A 27 -7.47 -0.15 6.77
N GLU A 28 -8.02 -1.11 6.03
CA GLU A 28 -7.83 -1.30 4.58
C GLU A 28 -8.09 -0.02 3.78
N ALA A 29 -9.20 0.66 4.05
CA ALA A 29 -9.55 1.89 3.34
C ALA A 29 -8.47 2.99 3.48
N LYS A 30 -7.84 3.11 4.67
CA LYS A 30 -6.74 4.07 4.88
C LYS A 30 -5.48 3.64 4.16
N THR A 31 -5.19 2.34 4.14
CA THR A 31 -4.10 1.72 3.39
C THR A 31 -4.20 2.07 1.90
N PHE A 32 -5.34 1.81 1.27
CA PHE A 32 -5.52 2.09 -0.17
C PHE A 32 -5.69 3.57 -0.50
N ALA A 33 -6.19 4.40 0.43
CA ALA A 33 -6.14 5.86 0.27
C ALA A 33 -4.68 6.35 0.24
N PHE A 34 -3.82 5.83 1.12
CA PHE A 34 -2.40 6.14 1.12
C PHE A 34 -1.70 5.65 -0.15
N VAL A 35 -1.93 4.39 -0.56
CA VAL A 35 -1.36 3.83 -1.80
C VAL A 35 -1.69 4.70 -3.00
N ARG A 36 -2.96 5.09 -3.17
CA ARG A 36 -3.39 5.97 -4.28
C ARG A 36 -2.72 7.35 -4.23
N ALA A 37 -2.57 7.92 -3.04
CA ALA A 37 -1.88 9.20 -2.87
C ALA A 37 -0.36 9.09 -3.11
N SER A 38 0.26 7.97 -2.73
CA SER A 38 1.69 7.73 -2.89
C SER A 38 2.08 7.35 -4.32
N LEU A 39 1.19 6.71 -5.07
CA LEU A 39 1.44 6.28 -6.46
C LEU A 39 0.79 7.18 -7.52
N GLY A 40 -0.09 8.09 -7.11
CA GLY A 40 -0.70 9.09 -8.00
C GLY A 40 0.12 10.38 -8.11
N GLY A 41 -0.10 11.14 -9.18
CA GLY A 41 0.55 12.44 -9.42
C GLY A 41 2.03 12.35 -9.77
N ASP A 42 2.81 13.36 -9.37
CA ASP A 42 4.27 13.48 -9.60
C ASP A 42 5.14 12.68 -8.59
N SER A 43 4.58 11.67 -7.91
CA SER A 43 5.35 10.88 -6.96
C SER A 43 6.40 10.01 -7.69
N PRO A 44 7.65 9.94 -7.19
CA PRO A 44 8.66 9.04 -7.75
C PRO A 44 8.37 7.57 -7.46
N ALA A 45 7.39 7.24 -6.62
CA ALA A 45 7.04 5.86 -6.32
C ALA A 45 6.45 5.13 -7.53
N THR A 46 6.92 3.91 -7.78
CA THR A 46 6.50 3.09 -8.92
C THR A 46 5.59 1.94 -8.48
N ALA A 47 5.73 1.45 -7.25
CA ALA A 47 4.91 0.38 -6.70
C ALA A 47 4.67 0.56 -5.20
N ALA A 48 3.59 -0.05 -4.70
CA ALA A 48 3.28 -0.15 -3.30
C ALA A 48 2.86 -1.59 -2.98
N LYS A 49 3.67 -2.26 -2.17
CA LYS A 49 3.37 -3.58 -1.64
C LYS A 49 2.48 -3.43 -0.41
N VAL A 50 1.30 -4.05 -0.43
CA VAL A 50 0.38 -4.09 0.70
C VAL A 50 0.52 -5.44 1.40
N GLU A 51 0.70 -5.40 2.71
CA GLU A 51 0.80 -6.55 3.58
C GLU A 51 -0.23 -6.45 4.70
N GLN A 52 -0.89 -7.56 5.00
CA GLN A 52 -1.87 -7.67 6.06
C GLN A 52 -1.37 -8.63 7.15
N TRP A 53 -1.56 -8.27 8.41
CA TRP A 53 -1.27 -9.15 9.52
C TRP A 53 -2.37 -10.19 9.71
N GLU A 54 -2.08 -11.44 9.41
CA GLU A 54 -2.99 -12.56 9.62
C GLU A 54 -2.26 -13.77 10.23
N GLY A 55 -2.91 -14.44 11.17
CA GLY A 55 -2.38 -15.68 11.75
C GLY A 55 -1.02 -15.57 12.45
N GLY A 56 -0.60 -14.37 12.85
CA GLY A 56 0.68 -14.15 13.53
C GLY A 56 1.85 -13.82 12.61
N LEU A 57 1.61 -13.54 11.33
CA LEU A 57 2.61 -13.09 10.36
C LEU A 57 2.07 -12.00 9.43
N TRP A 58 2.98 -11.23 8.82
CA TRP A 58 2.64 -10.35 7.70
C TRP A 58 2.50 -11.20 6.44
N ARG A 59 1.28 -11.26 5.91
CA ARG A 59 0.95 -11.89 4.65
C ARG A 59 0.94 -10.82 3.57
N TRP A 60 1.56 -11.12 2.43
CA TRP A 60 1.39 -10.29 1.25
C TRP A 60 -0.07 -10.35 0.81
N PHE A 61 -0.69 -9.18 0.63
CA PHE A 61 -2.08 -9.04 0.21
C PHE A 61 -2.12 -8.76 -1.30
N GLU A 62 -1.50 -7.65 -1.72
CA GLU A 62 -1.36 -7.31 -3.13
C GLU A 62 -0.18 -6.35 -3.35
N THR A 63 0.17 -6.13 -4.61
CA THR A 63 1.11 -5.08 -5.02
C THR A 63 0.40 -4.20 -6.02
N VAL A 64 0.33 -2.91 -5.72
CA VAL A 64 -0.28 -1.91 -6.60
C VAL A 64 0.82 -1.13 -7.30
N THR A 65 0.69 -0.92 -8.60
CA THR A 65 1.64 -0.12 -9.37
C THR A 65 1.10 1.27 -9.68
N ALA A 66 2.00 2.23 -9.90
CA ALA A 66 1.63 3.57 -10.34
C ALA A 66 0.91 3.55 -11.69
N GLU A 67 1.15 2.54 -12.53
CA GLU A 67 0.41 2.36 -13.79
C GLU A 67 -1.05 1.99 -13.54
N GLU A 68 -1.32 1.03 -12.64
CA GLU A 68 -2.69 0.64 -12.26
C GLU A 68 -3.47 1.82 -11.67
N ILE A 69 -2.84 2.62 -10.80
CA ILE A 69 -3.48 3.82 -10.24
C ILE A 69 -3.81 4.83 -11.34
N ARG A 70 -2.87 5.12 -12.24
CA ARG A 70 -3.09 6.05 -13.36
C ARG A 70 -4.16 5.56 -14.31
N ALA A 71 -4.19 4.27 -14.63
CA ALA A 71 -5.22 3.66 -15.45
C ALA A 71 -6.62 3.75 -14.80
N ALA A 72 -6.71 3.49 -13.50
CA ALA A 72 -7.95 3.61 -12.74
C ALA A 72 -8.46 5.06 -12.66
N GLN A 73 -7.57 6.05 -12.54
CA GLN A 73 -7.92 7.47 -12.57
C GLN A 73 -8.44 7.89 -13.96
N ALA A 74 -7.74 7.50 -15.04
CA ALA A 74 -8.16 7.80 -16.40
C ALA A 74 -9.52 7.18 -16.76
N ALA A 75 -9.87 6.02 -16.19
CA ALA A 75 -11.17 5.39 -16.39
C ALA A 75 -12.34 6.11 -15.69
N THR A 76 -12.06 6.93 -14.67
CA THR A 76 -13.09 7.68 -13.93
C THR A 76 -13.47 9.00 -14.61
N GLU A 77 -12.63 9.52 -15.50
CA GLU A 77 -12.85 10.77 -16.24
C GLU A 77 -13.63 10.58 -17.56
N LYS A 78 -14.23 9.41 -17.79
CA LYS A 78 -14.93 9.07 -19.05
C LYS A 78 -16.45 9.01 -18.93
#